data_AF-T1RLD5-F1
#
_entry.id   AF-T1RLD5-F1
#
_cell.length_a   1.000
_cell.length_b   1.000
_cell.length_c   1.000
_cell.angle_alpha   90.00
_cell.angle_beta   90.00
_cell.angle_gamma   90.00
#
_symmetry.space_group_name_H-M   'P 1'
#
loop_
_entity.id
_entity.type
_entity.pdbx_description
1 polymer ?
#
loop_
_entity_poly.entity_id
_entity_poly.type
_entity_poly.pdbx_seq_one_letter_code
_entity_poly.pdbx_strand_id
1 'polypeptide(L)'
;MGPTPRGRGNAEWTKSISFWILVLANTFQGFGYFVPIVWLPTFASDLNLNSSTSSIALALLNCGSVIGRLATGYLSDKINPWFLGLSILASTSAATFILWGVLSYDLAGLLSFSLAYGILASGWTSTWNGFTKPLSRKYMYALIRWQYSNFVNSLNPLANDPNLSTTLFGVLLFSRGIGNIFSTPISSALTSLHSNSTTSSFTHTSNHLGFDVGGGKFEKMIVYVGMCFAGAALIALVGWVMDAAIRRRSFGRQEQQS
;
A
#
# COMPACT_ATOMS: atom_id res chain seq x y z
N MET A 1 13.10 23.22 -35.69
CA MET A 1 12.06 22.28 -35.22
C MET A 1 11.49 22.86 -33.94
N GLY A 2 10.29 23.46 -34.00
CA GLY A 2 9.62 23.92 -32.78
C GLY A 2 9.25 22.73 -31.90
N PRO A 3 9.18 22.90 -30.56
CA PRO A 3 8.70 21.84 -29.69
C PRO A 3 7.31 21.43 -30.14
N THR A 4 7.14 20.14 -30.44
CA THR A 4 5.87 19.56 -30.83
C THR A 4 4.81 19.93 -29.80
N PRO A 5 3.61 20.38 -30.21
CA PRO A 5 2.53 20.68 -29.29
C PRO A 5 2.30 19.48 -28.37
N ARG A 6 2.24 19.74 -27.06
CA ARG A 6 1.98 18.73 -26.02
C ARG A 6 0.66 18.05 -26.35
N GLY A 7 0.74 16.92 -27.07
CA GLY A 7 -0.40 16.13 -27.46
C GLY A 7 -1.21 15.83 -26.22
N ARG A 8 -2.49 16.16 -26.27
CA ARG A 8 -3.54 15.73 -25.35
C ARG A 8 -3.47 14.20 -25.28
N GLY A 9 -2.62 13.69 -24.40
CA GLY A 9 -2.30 12.27 -24.32
C GLY A 9 -3.58 11.50 -24.09
N ASN A 10 -3.86 10.55 -24.98
CA ASN A 10 -5.07 9.75 -25.00
C ASN A 10 -5.34 9.20 -23.58
N ALA A 11 -6.32 9.76 -22.88
CA ALA A 11 -6.67 9.40 -21.50
C ALA A 11 -7.31 8.00 -21.38
N GLU A 12 -7.08 7.12 -22.35
CA GLU A 12 -7.64 5.76 -22.41
C GLU A 12 -7.28 4.92 -21.17
N TRP A 13 -6.17 5.24 -20.49
CA TRP A 13 -5.81 4.59 -19.22
C TRP A 13 -6.82 4.86 -18.10
N THR A 14 -7.55 5.99 -18.13
CA THR A 14 -8.61 6.28 -17.14
C THR A 14 -9.84 5.42 -17.33
N LYS A 15 -10.03 4.80 -18.50
CA LYS A 15 -11.12 3.84 -18.74
C LYS A 15 -10.81 2.46 -18.16
N SER A 16 -9.57 2.21 -17.75
CA SER A 16 -9.16 0.93 -17.18
C SER A 16 -9.70 0.76 -15.77
N ILE A 17 -10.58 -0.22 -15.56
CA ILE A 17 -11.07 -0.56 -14.23
C ILE A 17 -9.94 -0.99 -13.28
N SER A 18 -8.91 -1.66 -13.79
CA SER A 18 -7.73 -2.06 -13.01
C SER A 18 -6.97 -0.86 -12.45
N PHE A 19 -6.98 0.28 -13.16
CA PHE A 19 -6.38 1.51 -12.69
C PHE A 19 -7.16 2.08 -11.50
N TRP A 20 -8.49 2.14 -11.57
CA TRP A 20 -9.32 2.63 -10.47
C TRP A 20 -9.30 1.72 -9.25
N ILE A 21 -9.24 0.40 -9.44
CA ILE A 21 -9.05 -0.57 -8.34
C ILE A 21 -7.72 -0.29 -7.62
N LEU A 22 -6.65 -0.03 -8.37
CA LEU A 22 -5.34 0.31 -7.80
C LEU A 22 -5.38 1.64 -7.04
N VAL A 23 -6.01 2.68 -7.62
CA VAL A 23 -6.19 3.98 -6.96
C VAL A 23 -6.98 3.83 -5.66
N LEU A 24 -8.06 3.05 -5.68
CA LEU A 24 -8.89 2.81 -4.50
C LEU A 24 -8.12 2.05 -3.41
N ALA A 25 -7.44 0.96 -3.76
CA ALA A 25 -6.60 0.21 -2.82
C ALA A 25 -5.51 1.10 -2.22
N ASN A 26 -4.92 1.97 -3.04
CA ASN A 26 -3.89 2.91 -2.63
C ASN A 26 -4.41 4.01 -1.68
N THR A 27 -5.62 4.51 -1.90
CA THR A 27 -6.27 5.46 -0.99
C THR A 27 -6.59 4.81 0.36
N PHE A 28 -7.17 3.60 0.35
CA PHE A 28 -7.44 2.84 1.58
C PHE A 28 -6.17 2.53 2.37
N GLN A 29 -5.11 2.16 1.67
CA GLN A 29 -3.80 1.95 2.27
C GLN A 29 -3.21 3.27 2.83
N GLY A 30 -3.42 4.40 2.16
CA GLY A 30 -3.03 5.73 2.66
C GLY A 30 -3.72 6.11 3.97
N PHE A 31 -5.01 5.81 4.14
CA PHE A 31 -5.75 6.08 5.37
C PHE A 31 -5.17 5.42 6.62
N GLY A 32 -4.58 4.22 6.48
CA GLY A 32 -3.97 3.49 7.60
C GLY A 32 -2.47 3.71 7.73
N TYR A 33 -1.75 3.98 6.64
CA TYR A 33 -0.29 3.93 6.62
C TYR A 33 0.39 4.90 7.58
N PHE A 34 -0.12 6.13 7.68
CA PHE A 34 0.53 7.19 8.44
C PHE A 34 0.25 7.11 9.94
N VAL A 35 -0.84 6.44 10.34
CA VAL A 35 -1.30 6.41 11.73
C VAL A 35 -0.27 5.76 12.67
N PRO A 36 0.26 4.55 12.41
CA PRO A 36 1.28 3.96 13.30
C PRO A 36 2.53 4.82 13.40
N ILE A 37 2.92 5.50 12.32
CA ILE A 37 4.12 6.34 12.27
C ILE A 37 3.98 7.54 13.20
N VAL A 38 2.81 8.17 13.23
CA VAL A 38 2.53 9.36 14.05
C VAL A 38 2.29 8.99 15.51
N TRP A 39 1.60 7.88 15.76
CA TRP A 39 1.14 7.53 17.10
C TRP A 39 2.11 6.62 17.88
N LEU A 40 3.11 6.02 17.23
CA LEU A 40 4.14 5.21 17.89
C LEU A 40 4.80 5.92 19.09
N PRO A 41 5.25 7.18 18.96
CA PRO A 41 5.88 7.90 20.08
C PRO A 41 4.92 8.11 21.26
N THR A 42 3.67 8.44 20.98
CA THR A 42 2.63 8.62 22.01
C THR A 42 2.30 7.30 22.69
N PHE A 43 2.22 6.21 21.92
CA PHE A 43 2.00 4.87 22.45
C PHE A 43 3.15 4.41 23.35
N ALA A 44 4.40 4.68 22.98
CA ALA A 44 5.57 4.40 23.81
C ALA A 44 5.55 5.18 25.14
N SER A 45 5.12 6.45 25.10
CA SER A 45 4.97 7.28 26.29
C SER A 45 3.88 6.75 27.23
N ASP A 46 2.74 6.31 26.68
CA ASP A 46 1.62 5.75 27.46
C ASP A 46 1.94 4.33 28.00
N LEU A 47 2.96 3.66 27.47
CA LEU A 47 3.57 2.45 28.07
C LEU A 47 4.54 2.75 29.24
N ASN A 48 4.66 4.02 29.66
CA ASN A 48 5.64 4.49 30.65
C ASN A 48 7.11 4.22 30.24
N LEU A 49 7.39 4.12 28.94
CA LEU A 49 8.75 3.95 28.42
C LEU A 49 9.42 5.32 28.21
N ASN A 50 10.73 5.42 28.46
CA ASN A 50 11.49 6.66 28.28
C ASN A 50 11.39 7.24 26.86
N SER A 51 11.52 8.57 26.73
CA SER A 51 11.50 9.29 25.44
C SER A 51 12.51 8.77 24.41
N SER A 52 13.62 8.17 24.85
CA SER A 52 14.61 7.53 23.96
C SER A 52 14.04 6.33 23.19
N THR A 53 13.09 5.60 23.77
CA THR A 53 12.44 4.44 23.15
C THR A 53 11.63 4.83 21.93
N SER A 54 10.90 5.95 22.00
CA SER A 54 10.11 6.48 20.88
C SER A 54 10.98 6.73 19.65
N SER A 55 12.17 7.31 19.85
CA SER A 55 13.14 7.56 18.79
C SER A 55 13.72 6.27 18.21
N ILE A 56 14.02 5.28 19.06
CA ILE A 56 14.52 3.97 18.64
C ILE A 56 13.47 3.21 17.82
N ALA A 57 12.21 3.21 18.26
CA ALA A 57 11.10 2.58 17.56
C ALA A 57 10.94 3.16 16.15
N LEU A 58 10.94 4.49 16.02
CA LEU A 58 10.90 5.16 14.72
C LEU A 58 12.14 4.88 13.86
N ALA A 59 13.34 4.80 14.46
CA ALA A 59 14.55 4.45 13.74
C ALA A 59 14.46 3.02 13.17
N LEU A 60 14.03 2.05 13.98
CA LEU A 60 13.80 0.66 13.52
C LEU A 60 12.75 0.58 12.42
N LEU A 61 11.67 1.36 12.52
CA LEU A 61 10.64 1.42 11.48
C LEU A 61 11.21 1.92 10.15
N ASN A 62 12.04 2.97 10.18
CA ASN A 62 12.69 3.49 8.97
C ASN A 62 13.73 2.50 8.40
N CYS A 63 14.53 1.85 9.26
CA CYS A 63 15.45 0.79 8.86
C CYS A 63 14.72 -0.37 8.19
N GLY A 64 13.65 -0.85 8.81
CA GLY A 64 12.77 -1.88 8.24
C GLY A 64 12.17 -1.44 6.90
N SER A 65 11.82 -0.16 6.77
CA SER A 65 11.27 0.39 5.52
C SER A 65 12.24 0.33 4.35
N VAL A 66 13.55 0.49 4.58
CA VAL A 66 14.56 0.32 3.53
C VAL A 66 14.59 -1.13 3.07
N ILE A 67 14.64 -2.08 4.01
CA ILE A 67 14.68 -3.51 3.73
C ILE A 67 13.42 -3.95 2.97
N GLY A 68 12.24 -3.54 3.45
CA GLY A 68 10.95 -3.86 2.85
C GLY A 68 10.83 -3.36 1.41
N ARG A 69 11.28 -2.13 1.15
CA ARG A 69 11.29 -1.54 -0.19
C ARG A 69 12.20 -2.26 -1.16
N LEU A 70 13.40 -2.66 -0.72
CA LEU A 70 14.37 -3.40 -1.54
C LEU A 70 13.85 -4.81 -1.86
N ALA A 71 13.42 -5.54 -0.84
CA ALA A 71 12.88 -6.90 -1.00
C ALA A 71 11.67 -6.91 -1.92
N THR A 72 10.72 -5.99 -1.68
CA THR A 72 9.51 -5.89 -2.51
C THR A 72 9.83 -5.40 -3.92
N GLY A 73 10.77 -4.47 -4.07
CA GLY A 73 11.21 -3.99 -5.38
C GLY A 73 11.72 -5.14 -6.24
N TYR A 74 12.63 -5.95 -5.70
CA TYR A 74 13.12 -7.15 -6.35
C TYR A 74 12.01 -8.15 -6.68
N LEU A 75 11.09 -8.37 -5.73
CA LEU A 75 10.02 -9.35 -5.89
C LEU A 75 8.95 -8.89 -6.90
N SER A 76 8.75 -7.57 -7.05
CA SER A 76 7.82 -6.96 -8.00
C SER A 76 8.19 -7.18 -9.47
N ASP A 77 9.45 -7.53 -9.73
CA ASP A 77 9.91 -7.85 -11.08
C ASP A 77 9.61 -9.30 -11.47
N LYS A 78 9.43 -10.19 -10.48
CA LYS A 78 9.29 -11.64 -10.69
C LYS A 78 7.87 -12.15 -10.49
N ILE A 79 7.10 -11.53 -9.60
CA ILE A 79 5.78 -12.00 -9.18
C ILE A 79 4.69 -11.09 -9.76
N ASN A 80 3.47 -11.64 -9.94
CA ASN A 80 2.30 -10.85 -10.32
C ASN A 80 2.08 -9.70 -9.32
N PRO A 81 1.95 -8.44 -9.77
CA PRO A 81 1.83 -7.28 -8.89
C PRO A 81 0.56 -7.30 -8.03
N TRP A 82 -0.55 -7.89 -8.50
CA TRP A 82 -1.78 -8.02 -7.72
C TRP A 82 -1.62 -9.01 -6.56
N PHE A 83 -1.02 -10.17 -6.82
CA PHE A 83 -0.78 -11.17 -5.78
C PHE A 83 0.22 -10.65 -4.74
N LEU A 84 1.30 -10.01 -5.21
CA LEU A 84 2.29 -9.42 -4.34
C LEU A 84 1.67 -8.30 -3.48
N GLY A 85 0.91 -7.39 -4.09
CA GLY A 85 0.21 -6.32 -3.39
C GLY A 85 -0.76 -6.84 -2.32
N LEU A 86 -1.54 -7.88 -2.65
CA LEU A 86 -2.42 -8.57 -1.71
C LEU A 86 -1.63 -9.12 -0.51
N SER A 87 -0.53 -9.81 -0.76
CA SER A 87 0.29 -10.41 0.30
C SER A 87 0.85 -9.37 1.26
N ILE A 88 1.29 -8.22 0.75
CA ILE A 88 1.78 -7.09 1.55
C ILE A 88 0.67 -6.48 2.41
N LEU A 89 -0.49 -6.21 1.81
CA LEU A 89 -1.60 -5.59 2.53
C LEU A 89 -2.18 -6.51 3.61
N ALA A 90 -2.33 -7.80 3.29
CA ALA A 90 -2.81 -8.80 4.24
C ALA A 90 -1.82 -9.03 5.39
N SER A 91 -0.53 -9.16 5.08
CA SER A 91 0.52 -9.31 6.12
C SER A 91 0.66 -8.05 6.98
N THR A 92 0.53 -6.86 6.40
CA THR A 92 0.54 -5.59 7.15
C THR A 92 -0.66 -5.51 8.08
N SER A 93 -1.87 -5.86 7.61
CA SER A 93 -3.07 -5.92 8.44
C SER A 93 -2.91 -6.90 9.61
N ALA A 94 -2.40 -8.11 9.35
CA ALA A 94 -2.12 -9.09 10.38
C ALA A 94 -1.06 -8.60 11.39
N ALA A 95 0.01 -7.97 10.92
CA ALA A 95 1.03 -7.39 11.79
C ALA A 95 0.46 -6.25 12.66
N THR A 96 -0.43 -5.42 12.13
CA THR A 96 -1.14 -4.39 12.90
C THR A 96 -2.00 -5.01 14.00
N PHE A 97 -2.81 -6.04 13.70
CA PHE A 97 -3.65 -6.65 14.74
C PHE A 97 -2.84 -7.45 15.76
N ILE A 98 -1.89 -8.27 15.31
CA ILE A 98 -1.16 -9.20 16.18
C ILE A 98 -0.02 -8.49 16.90
N LEU A 99 0.90 -7.87 16.17
CA LEU A 99 2.08 -7.29 16.80
C LEU A 99 1.71 -6.02 17.57
N TRP A 100 0.96 -5.09 16.96
CA TRP A 100 0.59 -3.84 17.63
C TRP A 100 -0.54 -4.02 18.64
N GLY A 101 -1.60 -4.71 18.24
CA GLY A 101 -2.78 -4.89 19.09
C GLY A 101 -2.58 -5.91 20.21
N VAL A 102 -1.97 -7.07 19.93
CA VAL A 102 -1.84 -8.13 20.95
C VAL A 102 -0.51 -8.02 21.69
N LEU A 103 0.62 -7.90 20.98
CA LEU A 103 1.96 -8.10 21.55
C LEU A 103 2.69 -6.83 22.02
N SER A 104 2.27 -5.63 21.63
CA SER A 104 2.92 -4.37 22.03
C SER A 104 2.53 -3.90 23.43
N TYR A 105 2.67 -4.78 24.41
CA TYR A 105 2.46 -4.46 25.83
C TYR A 105 3.76 -4.18 26.59
N ASP A 106 4.91 -4.35 25.94
CA ASP A 106 6.25 -4.12 26.49
C ASP A 106 7.20 -3.61 25.38
N LEU A 107 8.38 -3.12 25.75
CA LEU A 107 9.40 -2.57 24.85
C LEU A 107 9.72 -3.50 23.69
N ALA A 108 9.94 -4.79 23.95
CA ALA A 108 10.31 -5.76 22.93
C ALA A 108 9.20 -5.93 21.87
N GLY A 109 7.93 -5.95 22.30
CA GLY A 109 6.77 -6.02 21.42
C GLY A 109 6.65 -4.78 20.54
N LEU A 110 6.84 -3.59 21.13
CA LEU A 110 6.81 -2.33 20.40
C LEU A 110 7.92 -2.22 19.34
N LEU A 111 9.16 -2.62 19.67
CA LEU A 111 10.27 -2.60 18.72
C LEU A 111 10.09 -3.63 17.60
N SER A 112 9.57 -4.82 17.95
CA SER A 112 9.25 -5.88 16.99
C SER A 112 8.15 -5.44 16.02
N PHE A 113 7.09 -4.79 16.52
CA PHE A 113 6.07 -4.17 15.69
C PHE A 113 6.66 -3.10 14.77
N SER A 114 7.49 -2.19 15.31
CA SER A 114 8.10 -1.11 14.55
C SER A 114 8.89 -1.62 13.35
N LEU A 115 9.74 -2.63 13.57
CA LEU A 115 10.55 -3.25 12.53
C LEU A 115 9.69 -4.00 11.51
N ALA A 116 8.76 -4.85 11.98
CA ALA A 116 7.90 -5.64 11.12
C ALA A 116 6.97 -4.75 10.26
N TYR A 117 6.37 -3.73 10.86
CA TYR A 117 5.54 -2.76 10.16
C TYR A 117 6.35 -1.99 9.11
N GLY A 118 7.56 -1.58 9.45
CA GLY A 118 8.49 -0.97 8.49
C GLY A 118 8.74 -1.87 7.29
N ILE A 119 9.07 -3.14 7.50
CA ILE A 119 9.35 -4.11 6.41
C ILE A 119 8.10 -4.35 5.56
N LEU A 120 6.96 -4.62 6.20
CA LEU A 120 5.75 -5.04 5.50
C LEU A 120 5.05 -3.87 4.81
N ALA A 121 4.77 -2.76 5.52
CA ALA A 121 3.96 -1.67 4.99
C ALA A 121 4.66 -0.86 3.88
N SER A 122 5.99 -0.75 3.94
CA SER A 122 6.79 0.07 3.03
C SER A 122 6.89 -0.49 1.60
N GLY A 123 6.70 -1.79 1.43
CA GLY A 123 6.80 -2.48 0.15
C GLY A 123 5.73 -2.08 -0.86
N TRP A 124 4.55 -1.64 -0.39
CA TRP A 124 3.41 -1.31 -1.27
C TRP A 124 3.78 -0.34 -2.39
N THR A 125 4.56 0.71 -2.11
CA THR A 125 4.94 1.70 -3.12
C THR A 125 5.83 1.12 -4.22
N SER A 126 6.66 0.11 -3.90
CA SER A 126 7.51 -0.55 -4.88
C SER A 126 6.71 -1.36 -5.90
N THR A 127 5.49 -1.80 -5.54
CA THR A 127 4.62 -2.58 -6.43
C THR A 127 4.00 -1.75 -7.56
N TRP A 128 3.96 -0.43 -7.43
CA TRP A 128 3.39 0.46 -8.45
C TRP A 128 4.12 0.31 -9.80
N ASN A 129 5.43 0.05 -9.77
CA ASN A 129 6.22 -0.28 -10.96
C ASN A 129 5.66 -1.50 -11.71
N GLY A 130 5.22 -2.52 -10.98
CA GLY A 130 4.61 -3.72 -11.55
C GLY A 130 3.27 -3.43 -12.23
N PHE A 131 2.49 -2.47 -11.73
CA PHE A 131 1.19 -2.08 -12.30
C PHE A 131 1.31 -1.13 -13.50
N THR A 132 2.34 -0.29 -13.55
CA THR A 132 2.57 0.65 -14.65
C THR A 132 3.20 -0.04 -15.88
N LYS A 133 4.01 -1.09 -15.68
CA LYS A 133 4.67 -1.86 -16.76
C LYS A 133 3.72 -2.44 -17.82
N PRO A 134 2.58 -3.09 -17.49
CA PRO A 134 1.63 -3.61 -18.48
C PRO A 134 0.89 -2.49 -19.22
N LEU A 135 0.65 -1.35 -18.55
CA LEU A 135 -0.02 -0.20 -19.14
C LEU A 135 0.88 0.45 -20.20
N SER A 136 2.18 0.63 -19.94
CA SER A 136 3.12 1.14 -20.97
C SER A 136 3.30 0.18 -22.15
N ARG A 137 3.36 -1.14 -21.90
CA ARG A 137 3.51 -2.16 -22.95
C ARG A 137 2.32 -2.26 -23.92
N LYS A 138 1.08 -2.06 -23.47
CA LYS A 138 -0.09 -2.09 -24.38
C LYS A 138 -0.02 -1.00 -25.46
N TYR A 139 0.50 0.17 -25.10
CA TYR A 139 0.76 1.24 -26.09
C TYR A 139 1.94 0.87 -27.01
N MET A 140 2.96 0.19 -26.49
CA MET A 140 4.08 -0.35 -27.29
C MET A 140 3.62 -1.33 -28.39
N TYR A 141 2.69 -2.25 -28.11
CA TYR A 141 2.19 -3.19 -29.13
C TYR A 141 1.31 -2.53 -30.22
N ALA A 142 0.53 -1.51 -29.85
CA ALA A 142 -0.21 -0.70 -30.83
C ALA A 142 0.75 0.08 -31.75
N LEU A 143 1.90 0.51 -31.22
CA LEU A 143 2.98 1.15 -31.98
C LEU A 143 3.80 0.14 -32.81
N ILE A 144 4.02 -1.10 -32.32
CA ILE A 144 4.68 -2.18 -33.07
C ILE A 144 3.89 -2.55 -34.34
N ARG A 145 2.55 -2.56 -34.27
CA ARG A 145 1.69 -2.76 -35.46
C ARG A 145 1.80 -1.61 -36.47
N TRP A 146 2.10 -0.40 -36.01
CA TRP A 146 2.35 0.76 -36.88
C TRP A 146 3.79 0.77 -37.44
N GLN A 147 4.76 0.17 -36.73
CA GLN A 147 6.19 0.24 -37.07
C GLN A 147 6.75 -0.96 -37.87
N TYR A 148 5.93 -1.90 -38.35
CA TYR A 148 6.43 -2.82 -39.39
C TYR A 148 6.64 -2.11 -40.73
N SER A 149 6.14 -0.87 -40.90
CA SER A 149 6.29 -0.11 -42.13
C SER A 149 7.64 0.55 -42.34
N ASN A 150 8.48 0.75 -41.31
CA ASN A 150 9.74 1.49 -41.47
C ASN A 150 10.79 1.06 -40.43
N PHE A 151 11.68 0.13 -40.79
CA PHE A 151 13.16 0.10 -40.63
C PHE A 151 13.93 0.86 -39.49
N VAL A 152 13.32 1.75 -38.70
CA VAL A 152 13.97 2.74 -37.81
C VAL A 152 14.18 2.25 -36.36
N ASN A 153 13.69 1.06 -36.01
CA ASN A 153 13.73 0.53 -34.64
C ASN A 153 15.11 0.04 -34.14
N SER A 154 16.16 0.10 -34.95
CA SER A 154 17.50 -0.30 -34.50
C SER A 154 18.18 0.71 -33.54
N LEU A 155 17.56 1.87 -33.26
CA LEU A 155 18.17 2.98 -32.53
C LEU A 155 17.22 3.73 -31.57
N ASN A 156 16.37 3.07 -30.79
CA ASN A 156 15.51 3.81 -29.83
C ASN A 156 15.45 3.19 -28.42
N PRO A 157 16.28 3.68 -27.48
CA PRO A 157 16.14 3.47 -26.02
C PRO A 157 14.91 4.14 -25.38
N LEU A 158 13.95 4.61 -26.18
CA LEU A 158 12.89 5.56 -25.76
C LEU A 158 11.46 5.01 -25.90
N ALA A 159 11.25 3.69 -25.92
CA ALA A 159 9.91 3.09 -25.94
C ALA A 159 9.09 3.27 -24.63
N ASN A 160 9.51 4.14 -23.72
CA ASN A 160 8.74 4.56 -22.55
C ASN A 160 8.33 6.02 -22.74
N ASP A 161 7.04 6.33 -22.90
CA ASP A 161 6.56 7.70 -22.69
C ASP A 161 6.78 8.06 -21.20
N PRO A 162 7.81 8.84 -20.84
CA PRO A 162 8.12 9.14 -19.43
C PRO A 162 6.98 9.91 -18.79
N ASN A 163 6.21 10.63 -19.60
CA ASN A 163 5.06 11.44 -19.20
C ASN A 163 3.90 10.58 -18.67
N LEU A 164 3.65 9.40 -19.25
CA LEU A 164 2.57 8.52 -18.80
C LEU A 164 2.90 7.92 -17.42
N SER A 165 4.11 7.37 -17.27
CA SER A 165 4.55 6.81 -16.00
C SER A 165 4.57 7.88 -14.90
N THR A 166 5.09 9.06 -15.20
CA THR A 166 5.11 10.19 -14.25
C THR A 166 3.69 10.62 -13.86
N THR A 167 2.74 10.64 -14.81
CA THR A 167 1.34 10.97 -14.53
C THR A 167 0.66 9.90 -13.67
N LEU A 168 0.87 8.62 -13.96
CA LEU A 168 0.33 7.51 -13.17
C LEU A 168 0.87 7.53 -11.73
N PHE A 169 2.18 7.69 -11.58
CA PHE A 169 2.81 7.88 -10.27
C PHE A 169 2.28 9.14 -9.57
N GLY A 170 2.08 10.23 -10.30
CA GLY A 170 1.49 11.46 -9.79
C GLY A 170 0.08 11.24 -9.22
N VAL A 171 -0.79 10.50 -9.92
CA VAL A 171 -2.14 10.18 -9.43
C VAL A 171 -2.10 9.23 -8.23
N LEU A 172 -1.20 8.25 -8.21
CA LEU A 172 -1.02 7.36 -7.05
C LEU A 172 -0.49 8.11 -5.83
N LEU A 173 0.44 9.04 -6.00
CA LEU A 173 0.92 9.90 -4.91
C LEU A 173 -0.17 10.84 -4.42
N PHE A 174 -0.94 11.43 -5.34
CA PHE A 174 -2.05 12.32 -5.01
C PHE A 174 -3.13 11.59 -4.20
N SER A 175 -3.57 10.42 -4.66
CA SER A 175 -4.57 9.60 -3.97
C SER A 175 -4.12 9.09 -2.59
N ARG A 176 -2.82 8.81 -2.43
CA ARG A 176 -2.22 8.48 -1.13
C ARG A 176 -2.12 9.70 -0.22
N GLY A 177 -1.81 10.87 -0.77
CA GLY A 177 -1.81 12.15 -0.06
C GLY A 177 -3.17 12.45 0.56
N ILE A 178 -4.26 12.25 -0.18
CA ILE A 178 -5.63 12.37 0.34
C ILE A 178 -5.82 11.46 1.56
N GLY A 179 -5.44 10.18 1.45
CA GLY A 179 -5.54 9.23 2.56
C GLY A 179 -4.77 9.69 3.81
N ASN A 180 -3.54 10.16 3.63
CA ASN A 180 -2.70 10.62 4.74
C ASN A 180 -3.27 11.87 5.43
N ILE A 181 -3.82 12.84 4.68
CA ILE A 181 -4.39 14.08 5.24
C ILE A 181 -5.57 13.77 6.17
N PHE A 182 -6.44 12.85 5.78
CA PHE A 182 -7.59 12.46 6.61
C PHE A 182 -7.24 11.45 7.70
N SER A 183 -6.15 10.70 7.58
CA SER A 183 -5.76 9.68 8.56
C SER A 183 -5.59 10.23 9.98
N THR A 184 -4.98 11.40 10.12
CA THR A 184 -4.69 12.04 11.40
C THR A 184 -5.96 12.51 12.13
N PRO A 185 -6.86 13.32 11.53
CA PRO A 185 -8.09 13.73 12.22
C PRO A 185 -9.00 12.53 12.53
N ILE A 186 -9.07 11.52 11.66
CA ILE A 186 -9.86 10.31 11.91
C ILE A 186 -9.31 9.53 13.11
N SER A 187 -8.00 9.30 13.16
CA SER A 187 -7.38 8.60 14.30
C SER A 187 -7.50 9.39 15.61
N SER A 188 -7.34 10.72 15.58
CA SER A 188 -7.55 11.57 16.75
C SER A 188 -9.00 11.53 17.25
N ALA A 189 -9.99 11.52 16.35
CA ALA A 189 -11.39 11.42 16.70
C ALA A 189 -11.73 10.04 17.31
N LEU A 190 -11.12 8.96 16.82
CA LEU A 190 -11.32 7.62 17.38
C LEU A 190 -10.77 7.51 18.81
N THR A 191 -9.63 8.14 19.07
CA THR A 191 -9.01 8.19 20.39
C THR A 191 -9.85 9.05 21.36
N SER A 192 -10.53 10.10 20.89
CA SER A 192 -11.40 10.93 21.74
C SER A 192 -12.77 10.31 22.03
N LEU A 193 -13.28 9.44 21.15
CA LEU A 193 -14.50 8.66 21.41
C LEU A 193 -14.36 7.74 22.62
N HIS A 194 -13.15 7.22 22.87
CA HIS A 194 -12.85 6.46 24.10
C HIS A 194 -13.08 7.31 25.36
N SER A 195 -12.68 8.59 25.34
CA SER A 195 -12.87 9.52 26.47
C SER A 195 -14.34 9.81 26.79
N ASN A 196 -15.25 9.64 25.82
CA ASN A 196 -16.69 9.91 25.97
C ASN A 196 -17.54 8.66 26.22
N SER A 197 -16.97 7.46 26.04
CA SER A 197 -17.71 6.19 26.12
C SER A 197 -17.31 5.43 27.39
N THR A 198 -18.02 5.67 28.49
CA THR A 198 -18.14 4.64 29.52
C THR A 198 -19.07 3.55 28.96
N THR A 199 -18.62 2.29 28.92
CA THR A 199 -19.26 1.09 28.32
C THR A 199 -19.04 0.95 26.80
N SER A 200 -18.61 -0.19 26.23
CA SER A 200 -18.90 -1.60 26.56
C SER A 200 -17.66 -2.50 26.44
N SER A 201 -17.32 -3.12 27.56
CA SER A 201 -16.26 -4.10 27.76
C SER A 201 -16.49 -5.36 26.93
N PHE A 202 -15.60 -5.63 25.97
CA PHE A 202 -15.37 -7.00 25.52
C PHE A 202 -14.63 -7.70 26.66
N THR A 203 -15.23 -8.75 27.23
CA THR A 203 -14.76 -9.62 28.32
C THR A 203 -13.33 -9.38 28.82
N HIS A 204 -13.24 -8.80 30.02
CA HIS A 204 -12.05 -8.57 30.81
C HIS A 204 -11.44 -9.91 31.28
N THR A 205 -10.80 -10.65 30.38
CA THR A 205 -9.75 -11.61 30.78
C THR A 205 -8.47 -10.81 30.90
N SER A 206 -7.99 -10.67 32.13
CA SER A 206 -6.76 -9.99 32.55
C SER A 206 -5.51 -10.59 31.92
N ASN A 207 -5.33 -10.36 30.62
CA ASN A 207 -4.09 -10.56 29.90
C ASN A 207 -3.65 -9.18 29.42
N HIS A 208 -2.45 -8.76 29.83
CA HIS A 208 -1.86 -7.48 29.48
C HIS A 208 -1.57 -7.46 27.96
N LEU A 209 -2.47 -6.89 27.16
CA LEU A 209 -2.38 -6.84 25.71
C LEU A 209 -2.10 -5.40 25.22
N GLY A 210 -1.52 -5.27 24.03
CA GLY A 210 -1.28 -3.96 23.39
C GLY A 210 -2.55 -3.10 23.20
N PHE A 211 -3.71 -3.73 23.09
CA PHE A 211 -5.02 -3.07 22.97
C PHE A 211 -5.44 -2.34 24.24
N ASP A 212 -4.97 -2.79 25.41
CA ASP A 212 -5.31 -2.21 26.72
C ASP A 212 -4.35 -1.09 27.14
N VAL A 213 -3.31 -0.83 26.34
CA VAL A 213 -2.33 0.23 26.60
C VAL A 213 -3.03 1.59 26.67
N GLY A 214 -2.73 2.35 27.72
CA GLY A 214 -3.39 3.63 27.99
C GLY A 214 -4.88 3.50 28.36
N GLY A 215 -5.30 2.34 28.87
CA GLY A 215 -6.69 2.07 29.27
C GLY A 215 -7.64 1.79 28.11
N GLY A 216 -7.13 1.34 26.96
CA GLY A 216 -7.95 1.11 25.75
C GLY A 216 -8.03 2.30 24.79
N LYS A 217 -7.33 3.40 25.10
CA LYS A 217 -7.27 4.63 24.29
C LYS A 217 -6.91 4.38 22.82
N PHE A 218 -6.02 3.43 22.56
CA PHE A 218 -5.55 3.12 21.21
C PHE A 218 -6.33 2.01 20.51
N GLU A 219 -7.23 1.31 21.20
CA GLU A 219 -7.93 0.13 20.67
C GLU A 219 -8.64 0.44 19.36
N LYS A 220 -9.49 1.48 19.36
CA LYS A 220 -10.29 1.88 18.19
C LYS A 220 -9.41 2.34 17.02
N MET A 221 -8.28 2.97 17.33
CA MET A 221 -7.31 3.39 16.33
C MET A 221 -6.60 2.21 15.68
N ILE A 222 -6.13 1.23 16.47
CA ILE A 222 -5.45 0.02 15.95
C ILE A 222 -6.42 -0.77 15.06
N VAL A 223 -7.68 -0.92 15.49
CA VAL A 223 -8.73 -1.60 14.70
C VAL A 223 -8.98 -0.87 13.38
N TYR A 224 -9.09 0.46 13.41
CA TYR A 224 -9.24 1.27 12.21
C TYR A 224 -8.09 1.04 11.21
N VAL A 225 -6.84 1.10 11.67
CA VAL A 225 -5.67 0.89 10.81
C VAL A 225 -5.67 -0.51 10.20
N GLY A 226 -5.91 -1.53 11.01
CA GLY A 226 -5.96 -2.92 10.56
C GLY A 226 -7.06 -3.16 9.52
N MET A 227 -8.23 -2.54 9.72
CA MET A 227 -9.36 -2.58 8.78
C MET A 227 -9.06 -1.83 7.47
N CYS A 228 -8.36 -0.69 7.51
CA CYS A 228 -7.93 0.01 6.29
C CYS A 228 -7.04 -0.88 5.42
N PHE A 229 -6.07 -1.58 6.02
CA PHE A 229 -5.22 -2.53 5.31
C PHE A 229 -5.97 -3.77 4.84
N ALA A 230 -6.91 -4.31 5.64
CA ALA A 230 -7.76 -5.43 5.24
C ALA A 230 -8.68 -5.04 4.07
N GLY A 231 -9.28 -3.84 4.10
CA GLY A 231 -10.08 -3.30 3.00
C GLY A 231 -9.27 -3.12 1.72
N ALA A 232 -8.06 -2.56 1.83
CA ALA A 232 -7.14 -2.48 0.70
C ALA A 232 -6.78 -3.88 0.15
N ALA A 233 -6.57 -4.87 1.04
CA ALA A 233 -6.29 -6.25 0.66
C ALA A 233 -7.47 -6.87 -0.10
N LEU A 234 -8.71 -6.66 0.36
CA LEU A 234 -9.92 -7.11 -0.34
C LEU A 234 -10.03 -6.48 -1.73
N ILE A 235 -9.75 -5.19 -1.87
CA ILE A 235 -9.74 -4.52 -3.18
C ILE A 235 -8.64 -5.11 -4.08
N ALA A 236 -7.44 -5.36 -3.54
CA ALA A 236 -6.36 -6.00 -4.27
C ALA A 236 -6.69 -7.46 -4.68
N LEU A 237 -7.44 -8.19 -3.85
CA LEU A 237 -7.94 -9.53 -4.15
C LEU A 237 -8.89 -9.48 -5.35
N VAL A 238 -9.83 -8.52 -5.38
CA VAL A 238 -10.71 -8.30 -6.54
C VAL A 238 -9.89 -8.04 -7.80
N GLY A 239 -8.88 -7.17 -7.71
CA GLY A 239 -7.96 -6.89 -8.82
C GLY A 239 -7.20 -8.14 -9.31
N TRP A 240 -6.75 -8.99 -8.39
CA TRP A 240 -6.07 -10.26 -8.71
C TRP A 240 -7.01 -11.25 -9.40
N VAL A 241 -8.23 -11.43 -8.89
CA VAL A 241 -9.24 -12.33 -9.47
C VAL A 241 -9.62 -11.88 -10.88
N MET A 242 -9.78 -10.57 -11.09
CA MET A 242 -10.04 -10.01 -12.42
C MET A 242 -8.88 -10.26 -13.39
N ASP A 243 -7.62 -10.04 -12.96
CA ASP A 243 -6.44 -10.34 -13.78
C ASP A 243 -6.34 -11.83 -14.13
N ALA A 244 -6.60 -12.71 -13.16
CA ALA A 244 -6.62 -14.15 -13.37
C ALA A 244 -7.72 -14.59 -14.35
N ALA A 245 -8.92 -14.02 -14.25
CA ALA A 245 -10.03 -14.31 -15.15
C ALA A 245 -9.74 -13.85 -16.59
N ILE A 246 -9.11 -12.68 -16.77
CA ILE A 246 -8.69 -12.17 -18.07
C ILE A 246 -7.64 -13.10 -18.70
N ARG A 247 -6.64 -13.54 -17.93
CA ARG A 247 -5.61 -14.48 -18.40
C ARG A 247 -6.20 -15.82 -18.85
N ARG A 248 -7.14 -16.37 -18.09
CA ARG A 248 -7.83 -17.63 -18.45
C ARG A 248 -8.59 -17.49 -19.78
N ARG A 249 -9.28 -16.37 -20.00
CA ARG A 249 -10.00 -16.09 -21.25
C ARG A 249 -9.06 -15.95 -22.46
N SER A 250 -7.86 -15.40 -22.27
CA SER A 250 -6.87 -15.32 -23.37
C SER A 250 -6.29 -16.68 -23.75
N PHE A 251 -6.04 -17.56 -22.78
CA PHE A 251 -5.55 -18.92 -23.06
C PHE A 251 -6.58 -19.75 -23.84
N GLY A 252 -7.85 -19.73 -23.44
CA GLY A 252 -8.90 -20.47 -24.15
C GLY A 252 -9.16 -20.00 -25.59
N ARG A 253 -8.84 -18.73 -25.91
CA ARG A 253 -8.89 -18.24 -27.32
C ARG A 253 -7.71 -18.72 -28.16
N GLN A 254 -6.57 -19.01 -27.55
CA GLN A 254 -5.40 -19.51 -28.27
C GLN A 254 -5.57 -20.99 -28.63
N GLU A 255 -6.15 -21.80 -27.73
CA GLU A 255 -6.49 -23.20 -28.01
C GLU A 255 -7.58 -23.36 -29.09
N GLN A 256 -8.50 -22.41 -29.23
CA GLN A 256 -9.50 -22.43 -30.31
C GLN A 256 -8.95 -22.01 -31.67
N GLN A 257 -7.72 -21.48 -31.71
CA GLN A 257 -7.05 -21.01 -32.93
C GLN A 257 -5.91 -21.93 -33.40
N SER A 258 -5.60 -22.99 -32.64
CA SER A 258 -4.63 -24.04 -32.95
C SER A 258 -5.33 -25.30 -33.44
#